data_AF-A0A2V8WFN2-F1
#
_entry.id   AF-A0A2V8WFN2-F1
#
_cell.length_a   1.000
_cell.length_b   1.000
_cell.length_c   1.000
_cell.angle_alpha   90.00
_cell.angle_beta   90.00
_cell.angle_gamma   90.00
#
_symmetry.space_group_name_H-M   'P 1'
#
loop_
_entity.id
_entity.type
_entity.pdbx_description
1 polymer ?
#
loop_
_entity_poly.entity_id
_entity_poly.type
_entity_poly.pdbx_seq_one_letter_code
_entity_poly.pdbx_strand_id
1 'polypeptide(L)'
;MYYSLEKLARAGLIRAAETGEPAEGPERSTFETSVKGRAALAKALEREEWTAQRERPPFLTWMALSWQARAGVFEKQLERRREFLEKEIAREKEVLDSILKEVGHPHHEAVWMVSLMIEQFETERKWLNRVQQEIKLRGPAKNPEYA
;
A
#
# COMPACT_ATOMS: atom_id res chain seq x y z
N MET A 1 4.22 15.16 -7.45
CA MET A 1 5.07 14.59 -8.52
C MET A 1 5.93 15.64 -9.21
N TYR A 2 5.37 16.69 -9.84
CA TYR A 2 6.15 17.71 -10.59
C TYR A 2 7.33 18.33 -9.82
N TYR A 3 7.11 18.73 -8.57
CA TYR A 3 8.18 19.25 -7.70
C TYR A 3 9.34 18.25 -7.49
N SER A 4 9.03 16.95 -7.36
CA SER A 4 10.05 15.91 -7.22
C SER A 4 10.83 15.74 -8.54
N LEU A 5 10.15 15.80 -9.69
CA LEU A 5 10.81 15.74 -11.00
C LEU A 5 11.76 16.93 -11.20
N GLU A 6 11.34 18.15 -10.86
CA GLU A 6 12.23 19.32 -10.91
C GLU A 6 13.46 19.15 -10.03
N LYS A 7 13.30 18.63 -8.81
CA LYS A 7 14.42 18.36 -7.92
C LYS A 7 15.38 17.32 -8.47
N LEU A 8 14.85 16.22 -9.01
CA LEU A 8 15.66 15.18 -9.64
C LEU A 8 16.42 15.73 -10.85
N ALA A 9 15.78 16.59 -11.65
CA ALA A 9 16.40 17.25 -12.80
C ALA A 9 17.50 18.21 -12.36
N ARG A 10 17.23 19.09 -11.38
CA ARG A 10 18.22 20.00 -10.78
C ARG A 10 19.41 19.24 -10.15
N ALA A 11 19.16 18.06 -9.58
CA ALA A 11 20.21 17.20 -9.04
C ALA A 11 20.97 16.39 -10.12
N GLY A 12 20.58 16.49 -11.40
CA GLY A 12 21.17 15.77 -12.52
C GLY A 12 20.86 14.26 -12.52
N LEU A 13 19.82 13.83 -11.82
CA LEU A 13 19.41 12.42 -11.71
C LEU A 13 18.49 11.99 -12.86
N ILE A 14 17.73 12.95 -13.41
CA ILE A 14 16.95 12.77 -14.64
C ILE A 14 17.25 13.92 -15.60
N ARG A 15 16.99 13.74 -16.89
CA ARG A 15 17.07 14.79 -17.92
C ARG A 15 15.85 14.74 -18.82
N ALA A 16 15.50 15.87 -19.45
CA ALA A 16 14.47 15.87 -20.48
C ALA A 16 14.93 14.99 -21.66
N ALA A 17 14.03 14.15 -22.16
CA ALA A 17 14.28 13.38 -23.37
C ALA A 17 14.04 14.29 -24.59
N GLU A 18 14.94 14.26 -25.57
CA GLU A 18 14.71 14.93 -26.85
C GLU A 18 13.61 14.19 -27.60
N THR A 19 12.43 14.81 -27.73
CA THR A 19 11.35 14.30 -28.58
C THR A 19 11.59 14.76 -30.02
N GLY A 20 11.84 13.81 -30.93
CA GLY A 20 12.11 14.08 -32.35
C GLY A 20 10.90 14.53 -33.18
N GLU A 21 9.71 14.64 -32.58
CA GLU A 21 8.50 15.11 -33.25
C GLU A 21 7.92 16.34 -32.50
N PRO A 22 7.51 17.40 -33.21
CA PRO A 22 6.84 18.53 -32.58
C PRO A 22 5.51 18.08 -32.00
N ALA A 23 5.30 18.32 -30.70
CA ALA A 23 4.10 17.87 -30.00
C ALA A 23 2.85 18.59 -30.52
N GLU A 24 1.89 17.87 -31.10
CA GLU A 24 0.55 18.37 -31.48
C GLU A 24 -0.41 18.54 -30.27
N GLY A 25 0.10 18.77 -29.06
CA GLY A 25 -0.71 18.85 -27.84
C GLY A 25 0.01 19.52 -26.66
N PRO A 26 -0.65 19.67 -25.49
CA PRO A 26 -0.09 20.38 -24.33
C PRO A 26 1.29 19.81 -23.98
N GLU A 27 2.27 20.69 -23.77
CA GLU A 27 3.70 20.38 -23.60
C GLU A 27 3.95 19.17 -22.69
N ARG A 28 4.06 17.98 -23.29
CA ARG A 28 4.42 16.76 -22.57
C ARG A 28 5.94 16.72 -22.43
N SER A 29 6.42 16.94 -21.20
CA SER A 29 7.83 16.75 -20.87
C SER A 29 8.09 15.28 -20.56
N THR A 30 8.82 14.61 -21.45
CA THR A 30 9.34 13.26 -21.20
C THR A 30 10.70 13.38 -20.51
N PHE A 31 10.95 12.53 -19.50
CA PHE A 31 12.23 12.49 -18.80
C PHE A 31 12.83 11.09 -18.89
N GLU A 32 14.16 11.03 -18.89
CA GLU A 32 14.91 9.80 -18.79
C GLU A 32 15.93 9.85 -17.64
N THR A 33 16.18 8.70 -17.02
CA THR A 33 17.16 8.58 -15.93
C THR A 33 18.59 8.71 -16.46
N SER A 34 19.39 9.57 -15.83
CA SER A 34 20.82 9.68 -16.13
C SER A 34 21.60 8.50 -15.57
N VAL A 35 22.88 8.36 -15.95
CA VAL A 35 23.81 7.39 -15.33
C VAL A 35 23.89 7.61 -13.81
N LYS A 36 24.00 8.88 -13.40
CA LYS A 36 23.99 9.29 -11.99
C LYS A 36 22.67 8.90 -11.31
N GLY A 37 21.54 9.07 -12.00
CA GLY A 37 20.22 8.65 -11.54
C GLY A 37 20.12 7.15 -11.28
N ARG A 38 20.58 6.32 -12.21
CA ARG A 38 20.59 4.85 -12.05
C ARG A 38 21.46 4.39 -10.89
N ALA A 39 22.65 4.96 -10.74
CA ALA A 39 23.53 4.67 -9.61
C ALA A 39 22.91 5.09 -8.26
N ALA A 40 22.25 6.27 -8.23
CA ALA A 40 21.53 6.73 -7.04
C ALA A 40 20.34 5.82 -6.70
N LEU A 41 19.61 5.33 -7.70
CA LEU A 41 18.51 4.37 -7.50
C LEU A 41 19.02 3.05 -6.93
N ALA A 42 20.10 2.47 -7.50
CA ALA A 42 20.70 1.25 -6.98
C ALA A 42 21.08 1.39 -5.50
N LYS A 43 21.81 2.46 -5.16
CA LYS A 43 22.17 2.77 -3.76
C LYS A 43 20.94 2.95 -2.87
N ALA A 44 19.86 3.53 -3.39
CA ALA A 44 18.62 3.69 -2.64
C ALA A 44 17.94 2.35 -2.36
N LEU A 45 17.97 1.40 -3.30
CA LEU A 45 17.36 0.07 -3.16
C LEU A 45 18.09 -0.82 -2.14
N GLU A 46 19.38 -0.55 -1.88
CA GLU A 46 20.19 -1.30 -0.91
C GLU A 46 19.94 -0.90 0.56
N ARG A 47 19.12 0.11 0.82
CA ARG A 47 18.91 0.63 2.19
C ARG A 47 18.12 -0.38 3.05
N GLU A 48 18.66 -0.71 4.22
CA GLU A 48 18.07 -1.70 5.16
C GLU A 48 16.63 -1.38 5.58
N GLU A 49 16.29 -0.09 5.59
CA GLU A 49 14.97 0.42 5.95
C GLU A 49 13.82 -0.14 5.10
N TRP A 50 14.09 -0.59 3.87
CA TRP A 50 13.09 -1.30 3.05
C TRP A 50 12.61 -2.60 3.71
N THR A 51 13.42 -3.20 4.58
CA THR A 51 13.15 -4.50 5.22
C THR A 51 12.91 -4.42 6.72
N ALA A 52 13.32 -3.32 7.37
CA ALA A 52 13.27 -3.19 8.83
C ALA A 52 12.10 -2.32 9.34
N GLN A 53 11.40 -1.60 8.45
CA GLN A 53 10.29 -0.75 8.86
C GLN A 53 9.04 -1.57 9.19
N ARG A 54 8.37 -1.18 10.27
CA ARG A 54 7.05 -1.70 10.65
C ARG A 54 5.99 -0.65 10.41
N GLU A 55 5.07 -0.94 9.49
CA GLU A 55 3.89 -0.12 9.30
C GLU A 55 3.00 -0.11 10.55
N ARG A 56 2.27 1.00 10.75
CA ARG A 56 1.31 1.17 11.85
C ARG A 56 -0.10 1.27 11.25
N PRO A 57 -0.83 0.16 11.09
CA PRO A 57 -2.12 0.17 10.40
C PRO A 57 -3.14 1.04 11.15
N PRO A 58 -3.76 2.05 10.49
CA PRO A 58 -4.71 2.96 11.14
C PRO A 58 -5.87 2.24 11.84
N PHE A 59 -6.37 1.15 11.25
CA PHE A 59 -7.46 0.36 11.80
C PHE A 59 -7.07 -0.31 13.15
N LEU A 60 -5.86 -0.85 13.25
CA LEU A 60 -5.36 -1.43 14.51
C LEU A 60 -5.11 -0.36 15.56
N THR A 61 -4.57 0.80 15.16
CA THR A 61 -4.42 1.97 16.05
C THR A 61 -5.77 2.41 16.61
N TRP A 62 -6.80 2.51 15.75
CA TRP A 62 -8.17 2.80 16.19
C TRP A 62 -8.71 1.70 17.12
N MET A 63 -8.48 0.42 16.80
CA MET A 63 -8.96 -0.70 17.61
C MET A 63 -8.38 -0.67 19.03
N ALA A 64 -7.09 -0.33 19.19
CA ALA A 64 -6.45 -0.17 20.50
C ALA A 64 -7.13 0.90 21.38
N LEU A 65 -7.67 1.96 20.76
CA LEU A 65 -8.35 3.06 21.46
C LEU A 65 -9.88 2.90 21.49
N SER A 66 -10.41 1.84 20.88
CA SER A 66 -11.84 1.67 20.66
C SER A 66 -12.66 1.44 21.93
N TRP A 67 -12.03 1.29 23.10
CA TRP A 67 -12.72 1.26 24.40
C TRP A 67 -13.30 2.63 24.77
N GLN A 68 -12.80 3.71 24.17
CA GLN A 68 -13.32 5.07 24.32
C GLN A 68 -14.47 5.38 23.34
N ALA A 69 -14.74 4.48 22.39
CA ALA A 69 -15.77 4.70 21.38
C ALA A 69 -17.17 4.54 21.96
N ARG A 70 -18.15 5.25 21.38
CA ARG A 70 -19.56 5.13 21.76
C ARG A 70 -20.09 3.72 21.45
N ALA A 71 -21.14 3.30 22.16
CA ALA A 71 -21.82 2.03 21.91
C ALA A 71 -22.21 1.86 20.44
N GLY A 72 -22.01 0.66 19.89
CA GLY A 72 -22.30 0.33 18.50
C GLY A 72 -21.31 0.87 17.47
N VAL A 73 -20.36 1.74 17.85
CA VAL A 73 -19.33 2.24 16.91
C VAL A 73 -18.34 1.13 16.56
N PHE A 74 -18.04 0.22 17.50
CA PHE A 74 -17.07 -0.84 17.25
C PHE A 74 -17.56 -1.77 16.13
N GLU A 75 -18.80 -2.23 16.23
CA GLU A 75 -19.49 -3.08 15.27
C GLU A 75 -19.55 -2.42 13.89
N LYS A 76 -19.93 -1.13 13.85
CA LYS A 76 -19.99 -0.36 12.60
C LYS A 76 -18.63 -0.26 11.92
N GLN A 77 -17.55 -0.11 12.70
CA GLN A 77 -16.20 -0.01 12.15
C GLN A 77 -15.65 -1.36 11.70
N LEU A 78 -15.97 -2.46 12.39
CA LEU A 78 -15.68 -3.81 11.90
C LEU A 78 -16.34 -4.04 10.54
N GLU A 79 -17.62 -3.69 10.43
CA GLU A 79 -18.39 -3.92 9.20
C GLU A 79 -17.87 -3.07 8.03
N ARG A 80 -17.61 -1.78 8.26
CA ARG A 80 -16.98 -0.91 7.25
C ARG A 80 -15.62 -1.45 6.79
N ARG A 81 -14.81 -1.98 7.70
CA ARG A 81 -13.52 -2.56 7.35
C ARG A 81 -13.69 -3.83 6.53
N ARG A 82 -14.66 -4.68 6.88
CA ARG A 82 -15.02 -5.89 6.13
C ARG A 82 -15.44 -5.55 4.70
N GLU A 83 -16.38 -4.61 4.54
CA GLU A 83 -16.84 -4.13 3.23
C GLU A 83 -15.71 -3.54 2.39
N PHE A 84 -14.82 -2.76 3.02
CA PHE A 84 -13.64 -2.20 2.37
C PHE A 84 -12.73 -3.32 1.86
N LEU A 85 -12.36 -4.29 2.70
CA LEU A 85 -11.49 -5.40 2.31
C LEU A 85 -12.09 -6.25 1.19
N GLU A 86 -13.41 -6.50 1.21
CA GLU A 86 -14.08 -7.26 0.14
C GLU A 86 -14.00 -6.56 -1.22
N LYS A 87 -14.15 -5.24 -1.23
CA LYS A 87 -13.99 -4.42 -2.45
C LYS A 87 -12.55 -4.43 -2.94
N GLU A 88 -11.57 -4.24 -2.05
CA GLU A 88 -10.16 -4.23 -2.43
C GLU A 88 -9.69 -5.61 -2.92
N ILE A 89 -10.10 -6.70 -2.28
CA ILE A 89 -9.78 -8.06 -2.76
C ILE A 89 -10.30 -8.29 -4.18
N ALA A 90 -11.54 -7.87 -4.48
CA ALA A 90 -12.11 -8.01 -5.81
C ALA A 90 -11.30 -7.21 -6.84
N ARG A 91 -10.99 -5.95 -6.52
CA ARG A 91 -10.20 -5.06 -7.37
C ARG A 91 -8.79 -5.61 -7.62
N GLU A 92 -8.07 -6.04 -6.59
CA GLU A 92 -6.71 -6.55 -6.75
C GLU A 92 -6.67 -7.87 -7.51
N LYS A 93 -7.73 -8.69 -7.46
CA LYS A 93 -7.86 -9.89 -8.32
C LYS A 93 -7.98 -9.52 -9.80
N GLU A 94 -8.70 -8.45 -10.14
CA GLU A 94 -8.76 -7.93 -11.51
C GLU A 94 -7.40 -7.38 -11.97
N VAL A 95 -6.70 -6.66 -11.10
CA VAL A 95 -5.34 -6.17 -11.35
C VAL A 95 -4.38 -7.33 -11.59
N LEU A 96 -4.43 -8.36 -10.76
CA LEU A 96 -3.59 -9.55 -10.88
C LEU A 96 -3.82 -10.28 -12.22
N ASP A 97 -5.08 -10.42 -12.65
CA ASP A 97 -5.41 -11.00 -13.95
C ASP A 97 -4.85 -10.16 -15.11
N SER A 98 -4.95 -8.83 -15.03
CA SER A 98 -4.33 -7.93 -16.02
C SER A 98 -2.80 -8.08 -16.07
N ILE A 99 -2.14 -8.14 -14.91
CA ILE A 99 -0.69 -8.32 -14.83
C ILE A 99 -0.30 -9.67 -15.44
N LEU A 100 -1.00 -10.75 -15.08
CA LEU A 100 -0.70 -12.09 -15.61
C LEU A 100 -0.84 -12.16 -17.13
N LYS A 101 -1.83 -11.45 -17.71
CA LYS A 101 -1.99 -11.32 -19.16
C LYS A 101 -0.82 -10.57 -19.81
N GLU A 102 -0.31 -9.53 -19.15
CA GLU A 102 0.80 -8.73 -19.66
C GLU A 102 2.14 -9.45 -19.57
N VAL A 103 2.46 -10.03 -18.40
CA VAL A 103 3.77 -10.66 -18.14
C VAL A 103 3.84 -12.12 -18.59
N GLY A 104 2.69 -12.78 -18.75
CA GLY A 104 2.58 -14.14 -19.30
C GLY A 104 3.01 -15.29 -18.37
N HIS A 105 3.42 -15.02 -17.13
CA HIS A 105 3.83 -16.04 -16.16
C HIS A 105 3.63 -15.61 -14.69
N PRO A 106 3.56 -16.55 -13.72
CA PRO A 106 3.31 -16.20 -12.32
C PRO A 106 4.56 -15.74 -11.52
N HIS A 107 5.76 -15.83 -12.10
CA HIS A 107 7.03 -15.55 -11.41
C HIS A 107 7.56 -14.12 -11.62
N HIS A 108 6.68 -13.14 -11.74
CA HIS A 108 7.05 -11.73 -11.93
C HIS A 108 6.87 -10.97 -10.60
N GLU A 109 7.70 -9.96 -10.32
CA GLU A 109 7.66 -9.21 -9.06
C GLU A 109 6.29 -8.57 -8.83
N ALA A 110 5.68 -8.00 -9.87
CA ALA A 110 4.33 -7.43 -9.79
C ALA A 110 3.26 -8.49 -9.41
N VAL A 111 3.42 -9.73 -9.87
CA VAL A 111 2.54 -10.84 -9.47
C VAL A 111 2.73 -11.13 -7.98
N TRP A 112 3.96 -11.30 -7.51
CA TRP A 112 4.25 -11.56 -6.10
C TRP A 112 3.73 -10.44 -5.18
N MET A 113 3.90 -9.18 -5.58
CA MET A 113 3.43 -8.03 -4.82
C MET A 113 1.90 -8.04 -4.65
N VAL A 114 1.16 -8.18 -5.76
CA VAL A 114 -0.31 -8.14 -5.72
C VAL A 114 -0.88 -9.39 -5.04
N SER A 115 -0.27 -10.56 -5.25
CA SER A 115 -0.66 -11.78 -4.53
C SER A 115 -0.51 -11.62 -3.01
N LEU A 116 0.61 -11.07 -2.53
CA LEU A 116 0.80 -10.80 -1.10
C LEU A 116 -0.27 -9.83 -0.56
N MET A 117 -0.60 -8.76 -1.29
CA MET A 117 -1.64 -7.82 -0.87
C MET A 117 -3.00 -8.51 -0.73
N ILE A 118 -3.40 -9.33 -1.70
CA ILE A 118 -4.65 -10.11 -1.63
C ILE A 118 -4.64 -11.03 -0.41
N GLU A 119 -3.54 -11.77 -0.19
CA GLU A 119 -3.40 -12.69 0.94
C GLU A 119 -3.49 -11.97 2.29
N GLN A 120 -2.89 -10.78 2.41
CA GLN A 120 -2.99 -9.94 3.60
C GLN A 120 -4.44 -9.49 3.85
N PHE A 121 -5.16 -9.03 2.82
CA PHE A 121 -6.55 -8.63 2.95
C PHE A 121 -7.48 -9.79 3.29
N GLU A 122 -7.28 -10.95 2.67
CA GLU A 122 -8.06 -12.16 2.98
C GLU A 122 -7.79 -12.64 4.42
N THR A 123 -6.54 -12.55 4.88
CA THR A 123 -6.16 -12.85 6.26
C THR A 123 -6.84 -11.90 7.25
N GLU A 124 -6.80 -10.59 6.99
CA GLU A 124 -7.48 -9.61 7.85
C GLU A 124 -8.99 -9.83 7.85
N ARG A 125 -9.61 -10.10 6.70
CA ARG A 125 -11.05 -10.39 6.61
C ARG A 125 -11.44 -11.63 7.43
N LYS A 126 -10.66 -12.72 7.34
CA LYS A 126 -10.88 -13.92 8.17
C LYS A 126 -10.75 -13.58 9.67
N TRP A 127 -9.77 -12.77 10.04
CA TRP A 127 -9.59 -12.33 11.41
C TRP A 127 -10.75 -11.44 11.90
N LEU A 128 -11.29 -10.53 11.07
CA LEU A 128 -12.47 -9.71 11.43
C LEU A 128 -13.70 -10.58 11.74
N ASN A 129 -13.93 -11.64 10.97
CA ASN A 129 -15.02 -12.58 11.24
C ASN A 129 -14.88 -13.21 12.63
N ARG A 130 -13.65 -13.58 13.01
CA ARG A 130 -13.35 -14.09 14.35
C ARG A 130 -13.61 -13.03 15.42
N VAL A 131 -13.11 -11.80 15.24
CA VAL A 131 -13.32 -10.69 16.18
C VAL A 131 -14.81 -10.40 16.37
N GLN A 132 -15.61 -10.45 15.31
CA GLN A 132 -17.06 -10.24 15.37
C GLN A 132 -17.77 -11.32 16.19
N GLN A 133 -17.31 -12.57 16.15
CA GLN A 133 -17.84 -13.65 16.99
C GLN A 133 -17.44 -13.47 18.47
N GLU A 134 -16.23 -12.97 18.71
CA GLU A 134 -15.66 -12.76 20.04
C GLU A 134 -16.11 -11.44 20.70
N ILE A 135 -16.76 -10.52 19.97
CA ILE A 135 -17.11 -9.19 20.47
C ILE A 135 -17.95 -9.23 21.75
N LYS A 136 -18.83 -10.22 21.89
CA LYS A 136 -19.65 -10.44 23.10
C LYS A 136 -18.83 -10.80 24.34
N LEU A 137 -17.59 -11.24 24.15
CA LEU A 137 -16.64 -11.57 25.21
C LEU A 137 -15.72 -10.38 25.55
N ARG A 138 -15.82 -9.28 24.81
CA ARG A 138 -15.01 -8.08 25.00
C ARG A 138 -15.29 -7.48 26.38
N GLY A 139 -14.24 -7.24 27.15
CA GLY A 139 -14.30 -6.63 28.48
C GLY A 139 -13.05 -5.81 28.78
N PRO A 140 -13.00 -5.12 29.93
CA PRO A 140 -11.83 -4.36 30.35
C PRO A 140 -10.62 -5.28 30.61
N ALA A 141 -9.43 -4.69 30.64
CA ALA A 141 -8.22 -5.39 31.06
C ALA A 141 -8.37 -5.92 32.49
N LYS A 142 -8.07 -7.20 32.71
CA LYS A 142 -8.16 -7.83 34.05
C LYS A 142 -6.96 -7.51 34.96
N ASN A 143 -5.80 -7.23 34.35
CA ASN A 143 -4.55 -6.92 35.04
C ASN A 143 -3.96 -5.61 34.47
N PRO A 144 -4.53 -4.44 34.77
CA PRO A 144 -3.97 -3.17 34.30
C PRO A 144 -2.73 -2.80 35.12
N GLU A 145 -1.54 -2.94 34.54
CA GLU A 145 -0.28 -2.51 35.18
C GLU A 145 -0.04 -0.99 35.11
N TYR A 146 -0.81 -0.27 34.29
CA TYR A 146 -0.62 1.16 34.00
C TYR A 146 -1.93 1.98 34.09
N ALA A 147 -2.84 1.62 35.01
CA ALA A 147 -4.05 2.40 35.28
C ALA A 147 -3.85 3.44 36.39
#